data_AF-A0A3D3M866-F1
#
_entry.id   AF-A0A3D3M866-F1
#
_cell.length_a   1.000
_cell.length_b   1.000
_cell.length_c   1.000
_cell.angle_alpha   90.00
_cell.angle_beta   90.00
_cell.angle_gamma   90.00
#
_symmetry.space_group_name_H-M   'P 1'
#
loop_
_entity.id
_entity.type
_entity.pdbx_description
1 polymer ?
#
loop_
_entity_poly.entity_id
_entity_poly.type
_entity_poly.pdbx_seq_one_letter_code
_entity_poly.pdbx_strand_id
1 'polypeptide(L)' 'MSREALQESLSAVMDNEADELELRRVLSASDDPETRATWSRYQVARAAMHKELLMPKLDIASAVSAALADEA' A
#
# COMPACT_ATOMS: atom_id res chain seq x y z
N MET A 1 -0.43 -3.88 -16.38
CA MET A 1 -0.77 -2.44 -16.28
C MET A 1 0.52 -1.65 -16.43
N SER A 2 0.47 -0.39 -16.88
CA SER A 2 1.63 0.48 -16.73
C SER A 2 1.86 0.78 -15.25
N ARG A 3 3.09 1.19 -14.91
CA ARG A 3 3.43 1.61 -13.55
C ARG A 3 2.58 2.79 -13.08
N GLU A 4 2.30 3.74 -13.96
CA GLU A 4 1.44 4.90 -13.68
C GLU A 4 0.01 4.47 -13.37
N ALA A 5 -0.58 3.59 -14.19
CA ALA A 5 -1.94 3.09 -13.95
C ALA A 5 -2.04 2.34 -12.61
N LEU A 6 -0.99 1.62 -12.21
CA LEU A 6 -0.96 0.94 -10.91
C LEU A 6 -0.90 1.96 -9.75
N GLN A 7 -0.14 3.04 -9.90
CA GLN A 7 -0.04 4.11 -8.90
C GLN A 7 -1.37 4.89 -8.77
N GLU A 8 -2.05 5.13 -9.88
CA GLU A 8 -3.40 5.71 -9.90
C GLU A 8 -4.39 4.81 -9.17
N SER A 9 -4.42 3.51 -9.47
CA SER A 9 -5.27 2.56 -8.75
C SER A 9 -4.92 2.47 -7.25
N LEU A 10 -3.64 2.56 -6.87
CA LEU A 10 -3.25 2.64 -5.45
C LEU A 10 -3.82 3.89 -4.76
N SER A 11 -3.84 5.03 -5.44
CA SER A 11 -4.49 6.24 -4.93
C SER A 11 -5.99 6.06 -4.80
N ALA A 12 -6.64 5.46 -5.79
CA ALA A 12 -8.08 5.16 -5.73
C ALA A 12 -8.42 4.21 -4.56
N VAL A 13 -7.58 3.20 -4.29
CA VAL A 13 -7.75 2.31 -3.12
C VAL A 13 -7.63 3.08 -1.80
N MET A 14 -6.72 4.04 -1.70
CA MET A 14 -6.55 4.87 -0.50
C MET A 14 -7.81 5.67 -0.16
N ASP A 15 -8.52 6.12 -1.19
CA ASP A 15 -9.74 6.92 -1.05
C ASP A 15 -11.03 6.08 -1.11
N ASN A 16 -10.92 4.74 -1.19
CA ASN A 16 -12.04 3.79 -1.31
C ASN A 16 -12.88 3.98 -2.60
N GLU A 17 -12.23 4.39 -3.69
CA GLU A 17 -12.83 4.68 -5.01
C GLU A 17 -12.39 3.68 -6.10
N ALA A 18 -11.51 2.73 -5.78
CA ALA A 18 -11.07 1.71 -6.74
C ALA A 18 -12.18 0.68 -7.03
N ASP A 19 -12.31 0.27 -8.29
CA ASP A 19 -13.24 -0.81 -8.64
C ASP A 19 -12.72 -2.21 -8.22
N GLU A 20 -13.57 -3.24 -8.30
CA GLU A 20 -13.22 -4.60 -7.86
C GLU A 20 -12.05 -5.21 -8.67
N LEU A 21 -11.98 -4.91 -9.97
CA LEU A 21 -10.95 -5.44 -10.85
C LEU A 21 -9.60 -4.74 -10.61
N GLU A 22 -9.63 -3.43 -10.43
CA GLU A 22 -8.49 -2.60 -10.03
C GLU A 22 -7.95 -3.04 -8.67
N LEU A 23 -8.84 -3.24 -7.68
CA LEU A 23 -8.45 -3.74 -6.36
C LEU A 23 -7.75 -5.09 -6.47
N ARG A 24 -8.31 -6.04 -7.22
CA ARG A 24 -7.67 -7.36 -7.43
C ARG A 24 -6.30 -7.23 -8.11
N ARG A 25 -6.17 -6.34 -9.09
CA ARG A 25 -4.89 -6.11 -9.78
C ARG A 25 -3.85 -5.49 -8.85
N VAL A 26 -4.25 -4.51 -8.03
CA VAL A 26 -3.37 -3.90 -7.02
C VAL A 26 -2.91 -4.95 -6.01
N LEU A 27 -3.83 -5.76 -5.49
CA LEU A 27 -3.49 -6.84 -4.55
C LEU A 27 -2.58 -7.89 -5.18
N SER A 28 -2.79 -8.28 -6.44
CA SER A 28 -1.89 -9.20 -7.14
C SER A 28 -0.48 -8.64 -7.37
N ALA A 29 -0.35 -7.30 -7.41
CA ALA A 29 0.93 -6.62 -7.53
C ALA A 29 1.59 -6.36 -6.17
N SER A 30 0.94 -6.71 -5.05
CA SER A 30 1.46 -6.42 -3.71
C SER A 30 2.71 -7.22 -3.33
N ASP A 31 3.04 -8.30 -4.06
CA ASP A 31 4.30 -9.04 -3.90
C ASP A 31 5.52 -8.24 -4.40
N ASP A 32 5.31 -7.26 -5.27
CA ASP A 32 6.36 -6.35 -5.72
C ASP A 32 6.75 -5.36 -4.58
N PRO A 33 8.02 -5.37 -4.12
CA PRO A 33 8.47 -4.45 -3.08
C PRO A 33 8.31 -2.98 -3.43
N GLU A 34 8.40 -2.60 -4.70
CA GLU A 34 8.27 -1.21 -5.13
C GLU A 34 6.82 -0.72 -5.01
N THR A 35 5.86 -1.57 -5.35
CA THR A 35 4.42 -1.35 -5.14
C THR A 35 4.12 -1.14 -3.66
N ARG A 36 4.61 -2.01 -2.77
CA ARG A 36 4.43 -1.84 -1.30
C ARG A 36 5.09 -0.57 -0.77
N ALA A 37 6.29 -0.25 -1.25
CA ALA A 37 7.00 0.96 -0.85
C ALA A 37 6.25 2.22 -1.30
N THR A 38 5.60 2.20 -2.46
CA THR A 38 4.76 3.30 -2.96
C THR A 38 3.53 3.49 -2.10
N TRP A 39 2.80 2.41 -1.79
CA TRP A 39 1.68 2.43 -0.86
C TRP A 39 2.07 3.01 0.51
N SER A 40 3.18 2.55 1.09
CA SER A 40 3.71 3.06 2.36
C SER A 40 3.94 4.57 2.33
N ARG A 41 4.57 5.09 1.27
CA ARG A 41 4.80 6.54 1.12
C ARG A 41 3.50 7.34 1.00
N TYR A 42 2.49 6.81 0.30
CA TYR A 42 1.18 7.47 0.21
C TYR A 42 0.51 7.55 1.58
N GLN A 43 0.55 6.47 2.36
CA GLN A 43 0.01 6.49 3.72
C GLN A 43 0.74 7.49 4.63
N VAL A 44 2.07 7.61 4.52
CA VAL A 44 2.84 8.63 5.25
C VAL A 44 2.42 10.05 4.83
N ALA A 45 2.26 10.31 3.52
CA ALA A 45 1.82 11.60 3.03
C ALA A 45 0.41 11.95 3.53
N ARG A 46 -0.53 11.00 3.50
CA ARG A 46 -1.89 11.13 4.04
C ARG A 46 -1.87 11.47 5.53
N ALA A 47 -1.17 10.68 6.34
CA ALA A 47 -1.05 10.93 7.78
C ALA A 47 -0.42 12.31 8.08
N ALA A 48 0.55 12.77 7.28
CA ALA A 48 1.10 14.13 7.39
C ALA A 48 0.05 15.21 7.12
N MET A 49 -0.76 15.05 6.06
CA MET A 49 -1.85 15.99 5.72
C MET A 49 -2.91 16.06 6.83
N HIS A 50 -3.22 14.93 7.46
CA HIS A 50 -4.19 14.83 8.56
C HIS A 50 -3.61 15.15 9.94
N LYS A 51 -2.33 15.52 10.03
CA LYS A 51 -1.61 15.81 11.30
C LYS A 51 -1.65 14.64 12.29
N GLU A 52 -1.57 13.42 11.77
CA GLU A 52 -1.47 12.20 12.57
C GLU A 52 -0.04 11.95 13.05
N LEU A 53 0.13 11.05 14.03
CA LEU A 53 1.46 10.67 14.51
C LEU A 53 2.20 9.85 13.45
N LEU A 54 3.40 10.29 13.08
CA LEU A 54 4.22 9.65 12.06
C LEU A 54 5.49 9.03 12.66
N MET A 55 5.77 7.78 12.29
CA MET A 55 7.03 7.09 12.59
C MET A 55 7.69 6.60 11.27
N PRO A 56 8.16 7.50 10.40
CA PRO A 56 8.45 7.20 8.99
C PRO A 56 9.62 6.22 8.73
N LYS A 57 10.38 5.84 9.76
CA LYS A 57 11.49 4.89 9.67
C LYS A 57 11.24 3.58 10.43
N LEU A 58 10.10 3.46 11.11
CA LEU A 58 9.72 2.25 11.80
C LEU A 58 8.92 1.36 10.85
N ASP A 59 9.46 0.21 10.48
CA ASP A 59 8.74 -0.81 9.73
C ASP A 59 8.46 -2.01 10.62
N ILE A 60 7.18 -2.22 10.93
CA ILE A 60 6.67 -3.43 11.59
C ILE A 60 5.91 -4.32 10.60
N ALA A 61 5.54 -3.79 9.44
CA ALA A 61 4.67 -4.48 8.49
C ALA A 61 5.38 -5.69 7.87
N SER A 62 6.69 -5.59 7.59
CA SER A 62 7.47 -6.72 7.08
C SER A 62 7.50 -7.90 8.05
N ALA A 63 7.70 -7.65 9.35
CA ALA A 63 7.74 -8.70 10.36
C ALA A 63 6.37 -9.33 10.59
N VAL A 64 5.31 -8.52 10.63
CA VAL A 64 3.92 -9.01 10.73
C VAL A 64 3.56 -9.85 9.50
N SER A 65 3.90 -9.38 8.29
CA SER A 65 3.64 -10.12 7.05
C SER A 65 4.34 -11.49 7.03
N ALA A 66 5.56 -11.58 7.56
CA ALA A 66 6.27 -12.86 7.66
C ALA A 66 5.59 -13.80 8.66
N ALA A 67 5.22 -13.30 9.84
CA ALA A 67 4.52 -14.12 10.83
C ALA A 67 3.16 -14.64 10.31
N LEU A 68 2.41 -13.80 9.59
CA LEU A 68 1.13 -14.20 8.96
C LEU A 68 1.31 -15.26 7.86
N ALA A 69 2.44 -15.25 7.15
CA ALA A 69 2.73 -16.27 6.15
C ALA A 69 2.95 -17.65 6.76
N ASP A 70 3.41 -17.71 8.02
CA ASP A 70 3.58 -18.96 8.78
C ASP A 70 2.27 -19.47 9.41
N GLU A 71 1.20 -18.67 9.40
CA GLU A 71 -0.13 -19.04 9.88
C GLU A 71 -1.04 -19.68 8.80
N ALA A 72 -0.69 -19.50 7.52
CA ALA A 72 -1.48 -19.93 6.36
C ALA A 72 -1.22 -21.38 5.95
#